data_AF-A0A9D9EHD3-F1
#
_entry.id   AF-A0A9D9EHD3-F1
#
_cell.length_a   1.000
_cell.length_b   1.000
_cell.length_c   1.000
_cell.angle_alpha   90.00
_cell.angle_beta   90.00
_cell.angle_gamma   90.00
#
_symmetry.space_group_name_H-M   'P 1'
#
loop_
_entity.id
_entity.type
_entity.pdbx_description
1 polymer ?
#
loop_
_entity_poly.entity_id
_entity_poly.type
_entity_poly.pdbx_seq_one_letter_code
_entity_poly.pdbx_strand_id
1 'polypeptide(L)'
;MKKIGIVLCFSALLAGLFACKSVSTSTAAYYASEPECLGIERDGSQTLRVAATGRNKSDAVEQAKKDAVWAVLFKGIRSGNGGCNAKPLITEVNAGEKYQYYFNTFFKDNGEYKNYISMEDTRTNTTTAVTRDVQEKWYVTVRVLRPELQQKLIQDGILKP
;
A
#
# COMPACT_ATOMS: atom_id res chain seq x y z
N MET A 1 -62.94 -4.96 46.80
CA MET A 1 -61.87 -3.95 46.96
C MET A 1 -60.65 -4.48 46.23
N LYS A 2 -60.54 -4.25 44.92
CA LYS A 2 -59.80 -3.14 44.27
C LYS A 2 -58.32 -3.09 44.70
N LYS A 3 -57.44 -3.28 43.71
CA LYS A 3 -55.97 -3.05 43.67
C LYS A 3 -55.04 -4.28 43.78
N ILE A 4 -55.19 -5.29 42.92
CA ILE A 4 -54.16 -6.34 42.69
C ILE A 4 -54.06 -6.63 41.18
N GLY A 5 -53.69 -5.63 40.37
CA GLY A 5 -53.71 -5.81 38.91
C GLY A 5 -52.72 -4.97 38.11
N ILE A 6 -51.83 -4.19 38.71
CA ILE A 6 -50.96 -3.27 37.96
C ILE A 6 -49.56 -3.15 38.61
N VAL A 7 -48.89 -4.27 38.88
CA VAL A 7 -47.45 -4.23 39.23
C VAL A 7 -46.62 -5.31 38.51
N LEU A 8 -47.26 -6.27 37.83
CA LEU A 8 -46.59 -7.44 37.25
C LEU A 8 -46.23 -7.32 35.75
N CYS A 9 -46.26 -6.12 35.17
CA CYS A 9 -45.84 -5.89 33.77
C CYS A 9 -44.71 -4.87 33.59
N PHE A 10 -44.17 -4.28 34.66
CA PHE A 10 -43.08 -3.29 34.55
C PHE A 10 -41.67 -3.86 34.75
N SER A 11 -41.53 -5.14 35.11
CA SER A 11 -40.23 -5.79 35.34
C SER A 11 -39.64 -6.49 34.11
N ALA A 12 -40.33 -6.48 32.96
CA ALA A 12 -39.89 -7.18 31.75
C ALA A 12 -39.20 -6.27 30.71
N LEU A 13 -38.92 -4.99 31.01
CA LEU A 13 -38.32 -4.05 30.06
C LEU A 13 -36.82 -3.75 30.29
N LEU A 14 -36.15 -4.39 31.27
CA LEU A 14 -34.73 -4.14 31.57
C LEU A 14 -33.76 -5.24 31.10
N ALA A 15 -34.21 -6.27 30.39
CA ALA A 15 -33.34 -7.38 29.92
C ALA A 15 -32.86 -7.24 28.47
N GLY A 16 -33.00 -6.06 27.84
CA GLY A 16 -32.74 -5.84 26.42
C GLY A 16 -31.39 -5.21 26.04
N LEU A 17 -30.43 -5.06 26.97
CA LEU A 17 -29.18 -4.30 26.72
C LEU A 17 -27.90 -5.11 26.93
N PHE A 18 -27.94 -6.44 26.81
CA PHE A 18 -26.72 -7.22 26.60
C PHE A 18 -26.30 -7.14 25.13
N ALA A 19 -25.70 -5.98 24.83
CA ALA A 19 -24.54 -5.80 23.98
C ALA A 19 -24.32 -6.87 22.89
N CYS A 20 -24.99 -6.69 21.75
CA CYS A 20 -24.38 -7.10 20.49
C CYS A 20 -23.18 -6.17 20.28
N LYS A 21 -22.00 -6.53 20.80
CA LYS A 21 -20.75 -5.90 20.36
C LYS A 21 -20.61 -6.27 18.89
N SER A 22 -21.07 -5.41 17.99
CA SER A 22 -20.64 -5.45 16.61
C SER A 22 -19.12 -5.38 16.64
N VAL A 23 -18.45 -6.50 16.39
CA VAL A 23 -17.04 -6.50 16.07
C VAL A 23 -16.93 -5.71 14.78
N SER A 24 -16.60 -4.42 14.90
CA SER A 24 -16.07 -3.66 13.78
C SER A 24 -14.70 -4.25 13.49
N THR A 25 -14.67 -5.31 12.68
CA THR A 25 -13.48 -5.75 11.98
C THR A 25 -13.09 -4.57 11.10
N SER A 26 -12.18 -3.72 11.55
CA SER A 26 -11.72 -2.61 10.73
C SER A 26 -10.95 -3.22 9.57
N THR A 27 -11.58 -3.25 8.41
CA THR A 27 -10.98 -3.63 7.12
C THR A 27 -9.84 -2.70 6.71
N ALA A 28 -9.59 -1.63 7.47
CA ALA A 28 -8.48 -0.67 7.33
C ALA A 28 -7.08 -1.30 7.18
N ALA A 29 -6.81 -2.45 7.81
CA ALA A 29 -5.53 -3.15 7.67
C ALA A 29 -5.35 -3.82 6.29
N TYR A 30 -6.45 -4.18 5.63
CA TYR A 30 -6.47 -4.85 4.32
C TYR A 30 -6.54 -3.89 3.13
N TYR A 31 -6.91 -2.62 3.35
CA TYR A 31 -6.86 -1.65 2.27
C TYR A 31 -5.40 -1.32 1.93
N ALA A 32 -4.99 -1.74 0.73
CA ALA A 32 -3.79 -1.27 0.09
C ALA A 32 -3.89 0.25 -0.03
N SER A 33 -3.02 0.96 0.68
CA SER A 33 -2.97 2.42 0.56
C SER A 33 -2.32 2.76 -0.77
N GLU A 34 -2.86 3.77 -1.45
CA GLU A 34 -2.22 4.27 -2.66
C GLU A 34 -0.85 4.87 -2.31
N PRO A 35 0.17 4.66 -3.16
CA PRO A 35 1.43 5.37 -3.06
C PRO A 35 1.21 6.89 -3.10
N GLU A 36 1.78 7.59 -2.13
CA GLU A 36 1.74 9.06 -2.04
C GLU A 36 3.04 9.64 -2.59
N CYS A 37 2.92 10.62 -3.48
CA CYS A 37 4.07 11.37 -3.96
C CYS A 37 4.59 12.33 -2.88
N LEU A 38 5.88 12.22 -2.57
CA LEU A 38 6.60 13.16 -1.73
C LEU A 38 7.39 14.21 -2.53
N GLY A 39 7.89 13.85 -3.72
CA GLY A 39 8.63 14.80 -4.55
C GLY A 39 9.23 14.18 -5.81
N ILE A 40 9.73 15.05 -6.70
CA ILE A 40 10.56 14.70 -7.85
C ILE A 40 11.90 15.43 -7.70
N GLU A 41 12.99 14.71 -8.01
CA GLU A 41 14.33 15.28 -8.06
C GLU A 41 14.69 15.72 -9.47
N ARG A 42 15.70 16.60 -9.61
CA ARG A 42 16.10 17.17 -10.91
C ARG A 42 16.60 16.14 -11.92
N ASP A 43 16.99 14.97 -11.45
CA ASP A 43 17.36 13.82 -12.29
C ASP A 43 16.13 13.07 -12.84
N GLY A 44 14.90 13.41 -12.42
CA GLY A 44 13.65 12.76 -12.83
C GLY A 44 13.22 11.59 -11.94
N SER A 45 14.01 11.24 -10.92
CA SER A 45 13.63 10.24 -9.93
C SER A 45 12.49 10.75 -9.02
N GLN A 46 11.68 9.83 -8.51
CA GLN A 46 10.45 10.15 -7.78
C GLN A 46 10.45 9.51 -6.40
N THR A 47 10.23 10.32 -5.38
CA THR A 47 10.18 9.87 -4.00
C THR A 47 8.73 9.63 -3.59
N LEU A 48 8.44 8.39 -3.19
CA LEU A 48 7.10 7.91 -2.85
C LEU A 48 7.05 7.45 -1.41
N ARG A 49 5.95 7.75 -0.71
CA ARG A 49 5.58 7.07 0.52
C ARG A 49 4.62 5.93 0.17
N VAL A 50 5.01 4.72 0.51
CA VAL A 50 4.25 3.51 0.19
C VAL A 50 3.95 2.76 1.48
N ALA A 51 2.70 2.32 1.64
CA ALA A 51 2.31 1.48 2.76
C ALA A 51 2.20 0.02 2.30
N ALA A 52 2.91 -0.87 2.97
CA ALA A 52 2.83 -2.30 2.70
C ALA A 52 2.69 -3.10 3.99
N THR A 53 2.16 -4.32 3.86
CA THR A 53 2.01 -5.26 4.97
C THR A 53 2.98 -6.42 4.81
N GLY A 54 3.44 -6.97 5.93
CA GLY A 54 4.32 -8.13 5.93
C GLY A 54 4.26 -8.88 7.26
N ARG A 55 4.84 -10.09 7.29
CA ARG A 55 4.97 -10.90 8.51
C ARG A 55 5.88 -10.24 9.55
N ASN A 56 6.76 -9.35 9.10
CA ASN A 56 7.64 -8.52 9.91
C ASN A 56 8.02 -7.25 9.12
N LYS A 57 8.70 -6.31 9.78
CA LYS A 57 9.24 -5.10 9.15
C LYS A 57 9.99 -5.36 7.83
N SER A 58 10.88 -6.35 7.80
CA SER A 58 11.71 -6.58 6.61
C SER A 58 10.87 -7.04 5.41
N ASP A 59 9.88 -7.89 5.65
CA ASP A 59 8.92 -8.35 4.65
C ASP A 59 8.08 -7.16 4.14
N ALA A 60 7.55 -6.34 5.05
CA ALA A 60 6.78 -5.15 4.69
C ALA A 60 7.61 -4.14 3.88
N VAL A 61 8.88 -3.92 4.25
CA VAL A 61 9.80 -3.06 3.49
C VAL A 61 10.08 -3.62 2.10
N GLU A 62 10.28 -4.93 1.97
CA GLU A 62 10.50 -5.55 0.66
C GLU A 62 9.26 -5.40 -0.25
N GLN A 63 8.06 -5.61 0.28
CA GLN A 63 6.81 -5.39 -0.45
C GLN A 63 6.62 -3.93 -0.84
N ALA A 64 6.87 -2.98 0.08
CA ALA A 64 6.76 -1.56 -0.21
C ALA A 64 7.67 -1.11 -1.36
N LYS A 65 8.87 -1.67 -1.46
CA LYS A 65 9.79 -1.40 -2.58
C LYS A 65 9.25 -1.91 -3.92
N LYS A 66 8.71 -3.13 -3.93
CA LYS A 66 8.08 -3.70 -5.14
C LYS A 66 6.87 -2.86 -5.55
N ASP A 67 6.04 -2.47 -4.58
CA ASP A 67 4.86 -1.63 -4.80
C ASP A 67 5.21 -0.23 -5.32
N ALA A 68 6.30 0.38 -4.83
CA ALA A 68 6.78 1.68 -5.32
C ALA A 68 7.13 1.62 -6.81
N VAL A 69 7.91 0.62 -7.21
CA VAL A 69 8.31 0.42 -8.61
C VAL A 69 7.10 0.03 -9.46
N TRP A 70 6.22 -0.85 -8.95
CA TRP A 70 4.98 -1.23 -9.62
C TRP A 70 4.07 -0.01 -9.89
N ALA A 71 4.01 0.92 -8.94
CA ALA A 71 3.23 2.13 -9.10
C ALA A 71 3.74 3.00 -10.26
N VAL A 72 5.06 3.22 -10.32
CA VAL A 72 5.70 3.95 -11.41
C VAL A 72 5.51 3.24 -12.76
N LEU A 73 5.57 1.90 -12.77
CA LEU A 73 5.45 1.12 -13.99
C LEU A 73 4.03 1.02 -14.54
N PHE A 74 3.03 0.76 -13.70
CA PHE A 74 1.70 0.32 -14.16
C PHE A 74 0.52 1.14 -13.63
N LYS A 75 0.62 1.76 -12.45
CA LYS A 75 -0.53 2.45 -11.84
C LYS A 75 -0.54 3.98 -12.08
N GLY A 76 0.64 4.58 -12.09
CA GLY A 76 0.85 6.02 -11.94
C GLY A 76 0.65 6.50 -10.49
N ILE A 77 1.08 7.72 -10.19
CA ILE A 77 0.98 8.30 -8.84
C ILE A 77 0.09 9.54 -8.86
N ARG A 78 -1.10 9.43 -8.28
CA ARG A 78 -2.13 10.51 -8.27
C ARG A 78 -2.33 11.15 -6.90
N SER A 79 -1.82 10.51 -5.86
CA SER A 79 -1.98 10.92 -4.47
C SER A 79 -0.72 11.61 -3.96
N GLY A 80 -0.87 12.51 -3.00
CA GLY A 80 0.22 13.35 -2.47
C GLY A 80 0.40 14.68 -3.20
N ASN A 81 1.34 15.50 -2.71
CA ASN A 81 1.53 16.90 -3.15
C ASN A 81 2.88 17.14 -3.85
N GLY A 82 3.66 16.09 -4.12
CA GLY A 82 5.03 16.20 -4.63
C GLY A 82 5.18 16.30 -6.16
N GLY A 83 4.10 16.45 -6.92
CA GLY A 83 4.15 16.67 -8.38
C GLY A 83 4.57 15.47 -9.23
N CYS A 84 4.61 14.26 -8.66
CA CYS A 84 4.98 13.00 -9.34
C CYS A 84 4.20 12.77 -10.64
N ASN A 85 4.74 11.91 -11.50
CA ASN A 85 4.08 11.57 -12.76
C ASN A 85 2.80 10.77 -12.48
N ALA A 86 1.66 11.39 -12.77
CA ALA A 86 0.34 10.74 -12.68
C ALA A 86 0.17 9.59 -13.67
N LYS A 87 0.92 9.61 -14.78
CA LYS A 87 0.90 8.54 -15.78
C LYS A 87 1.99 7.50 -15.49
N PRO A 88 1.66 6.19 -15.55
CA PRO A 88 2.65 5.13 -15.47
C PRO A 88 3.61 5.17 -16.68
N LEU A 89 4.76 4.52 -16.54
CA LEU A 89 5.70 4.31 -17.65
C LEU A 89 5.10 3.40 -18.74
N ILE A 90 4.39 2.35 -18.34
CA ILE A 90 3.77 1.39 -19.24
C ILE A 90 2.29 1.71 -19.32
N THR A 91 1.88 2.23 -20.48
CA THR A 91 0.47 2.57 -20.77
C THR A 91 -0.23 1.49 -21.61
N GLU A 92 0.50 0.49 -22.08
CA GLU A 92 -0.07 -0.66 -22.79
C GLU A 92 -1.01 -1.44 -21.85
N VAL A 93 -2.25 -1.62 -22.30
CA VAL A 93 -3.27 -2.39 -21.58
C VAL A 93 -2.80 -3.83 -21.46
N ASN A 94 -2.97 -4.43 -20.28
CA ASN A 94 -2.57 -5.80 -19.96
C ASN A 94 -1.06 -6.08 -20.11
N ALA A 95 -0.21 -5.06 -20.14
CA ALA A 95 1.24 -5.26 -20.23
C ALA A 95 1.81 -6.13 -19.09
N GLY A 96 1.22 -6.04 -17.89
CA GLY A 96 1.60 -6.89 -16.76
C GLY A 96 1.39 -8.39 -17.03
N GLU A 97 0.32 -8.75 -17.75
CA GLU A 97 0.03 -10.12 -18.16
C GLU A 97 0.88 -10.52 -19.37
N LYS A 98 0.95 -9.65 -20.38
CA LYS A 98 1.74 -9.87 -21.60
C LYS A 98 3.22 -10.15 -21.30
N TYR A 99 3.80 -9.41 -20.36
CA TYR A 99 5.20 -9.54 -19.95
C TYR A 99 5.34 -10.20 -18.57
N GLN A 100 4.38 -11.04 -18.17
CA GLN A 100 4.32 -11.63 -16.83
C GLN A 100 5.61 -12.37 -16.44
N TYR A 101 6.19 -13.16 -17.34
CA TYR A 101 7.43 -13.90 -17.06
C TYR A 101 8.61 -12.96 -16.74
N TYR A 102 8.72 -11.86 -17.50
CA TYR A 102 9.72 -10.83 -17.27
C TYR A 102 9.50 -10.19 -15.89
N PHE A 103 8.29 -9.69 -15.62
CA PHE A 103 8.03 -8.97 -14.36
C PHE A 103 8.09 -9.87 -13.13
N ASN A 104 7.70 -11.14 -13.23
CA ASN A 104 7.90 -12.11 -12.15
C ASN A 104 9.39 -12.27 -11.79
N THR A 105 10.25 -12.34 -12.81
CA THR A 105 11.70 -12.44 -12.60
C THR A 105 12.29 -11.13 -12.10
N PHE A 106 11.82 -10.01 -12.63
CA PHE A 106 12.25 -8.66 -12.26
C PHE A 106 11.93 -8.35 -10.78
N PHE A 107 10.74 -8.73 -10.31
CA PHE A 107 10.23 -8.49 -8.95
C PHE A 107 10.44 -9.63 -7.95
N LYS A 108 11.18 -10.69 -8.32
CA LYS A 108 11.56 -11.74 -7.36
C LYS A 108 12.34 -11.14 -6.19
N ASP A 109 12.43 -11.85 -5.08
CA ASP A 109 13.25 -11.41 -3.94
C ASP A 109 14.70 -11.26 -4.37
N ASN A 110 15.30 -10.11 -4.05
CA ASN A 110 16.62 -9.71 -4.58
C ASN A 110 16.68 -9.63 -6.13
N GLY A 111 15.53 -9.36 -6.75
CA GLY A 111 15.40 -9.13 -8.18
C GLY A 111 15.96 -7.79 -8.64
N GLU A 112 15.97 -7.61 -9.95
CA GLU A 112 16.61 -6.49 -10.63
C GLU A 112 15.95 -5.13 -10.30
N TYR A 113 14.67 -5.14 -9.88
CA TYR A 113 13.97 -3.93 -9.45
C TYR A 113 14.72 -3.12 -8.38
N LYS A 114 15.54 -3.78 -7.56
CA LYS A 114 16.36 -3.12 -6.51
C LYS A 114 17.40 -2.16 -7.08
N ASN A 115 17.83 -2.34 -8.33
CA ASN A 115 18.78 -1.44 -9.00
C ASN A 115 18.15 -0.09 -9.38
N TYR A 116 16.81 0.00 -9.36
CA TYR A 116 16.05 1.18 -9.77
C TYR A 116 15.38 1.90 -8.59
N ILE A 117 15.87 1.62 -7.39
CA ILE A 117 15.42 2.29 -6.17
C ILE A 117 16.62 2.73 -5.33
N SER A 118 16.45 3.85 -4.63
CA SER A 118 17.32 4.23 -3.52
C SER A 118 16.48 4.42 -2.27
N MET A 119 17.02 3.96 -1.14
CA MET A 119 16.41 4.15 0.16
C MET A 119 16.97 5.43 0.78
N GLU A 120 16.26 6.55 0.64
CA GLU A 120 16.37 7.61 1.64
C GLU A 120 15.49 7.23 2.83
N ASP A 121 15.99 6.32 3.67
CA ASP A 121 15.33 5.96 4.93
C ASP A 121 16.36 5.92 6.06
N THR A 122 16.91 7.09 6.39
CA THR A 122 17.66 7.36 7.62
C THR A 122 16.89 8.27 8.57
N ARG A 123 15.56 8.32 8.47
CA ARG A 123 14.73 8.96 9.50
C ARG A 123 14.34 7.90 10.51
N THR A 124 15.18 7.78 11.53
CA THR A 124 14.81 7.23 12.84
C THR A 124 13.48 7.90 13.24
N ASN A 125 12.40 7.11 13.34
CA ASN A 125 11.03 7.50 13.76
C ASN A 125 9.98 7.85 12.67
N THR A 126 9.75 6.99 11.66
CA THR A 126 8.57 7.12 10.77
C THR A 126 7.77 5.85 10.57
N THR A 127 7.90 4.87 11.45
CA THR A 127 6.98 3.73 11.44
C THR A 127 5.91 3.87 12.50
N THR A 128 4.66 3.93 12.03
CA THR A 128 3.51 3.56 12.84
C THR A 128 3.06 2.16 12.45
N ALA A 129 3.30 1.17 13.31
CA ALA A 129 2.69 -0.14 13.16
C ALA A 129 1.22 -0.05 13.56
N VAL A 130 0.32 -0.52 12.69
CA VAL A 130 -1.05 -0.87 13.11
C VAL A 130 -1.07 -2.38 13.21
N THR A 131 -0.82 -2.90 14.41
CA THR A 131 -0.81 -4.33 14.68
C THR A 131 -2.25 -4.83 14.84
N ARG A 132 -2.68 -5.74 13.97
CA ARG A 132 -3.81 -6.65 14.26
C ARG A 132 -3.34 -8.06 13.93
N ASP A 133 -3.25 -8.87 14.96
CA ASP A 133 -2.89 -10.29 14.93
C ASP A 133 -1.48 -10.61 14.36
N VAL A 134 -1.36 -10.87 13.05
CA VAL A 134 -0.23 -11.61 12.40
C VAL A 134 0.50 -10.80 11.31
N GLN A 135 0.04 -9.58 11.00
CA GLN A 135 0.63 -8.73 9.95
C GLN A 135 0.88 -7.30 10.44
N GLU A 136 2.03 -6.75 10.07
CA GLU A 136 2.40 -5.37 10.39
C GLU A 136 2.33 -4.51 9.13
N LYS A 137 1.59 -3.39 9.19
CA LYS A 137 1.59 -2.36 8.14
C LYS A 137 2.68 -1.33 8.41
N TRP A 138 3.57 -1.12 7.45
CA TRP A 138 4.67 -0.15 7.52
C TRP A 138 4.54 0.87 6.38
N TYR A 139 4.78 2.14 6.69
CA TYR A 139 4.99 3.18 5.68
C TYR A 139 6.49 3.30 5.41
N VAL A 140 6.87 3.27 4.14
CA VAL A 140 8.25 3.29 3.69
C VAL A 140 8.40 4.37 2.63
N THR A 141 9.44 5.18 2.75
CA THR A 141 9.82 6.14 1.71
C THR A 141 10.78 5.47 0.73
N VAL A 142 10.43 5.46 -0.55
CA VAL A 142 11.21 4.84 -1.61
C VAL A 142 11.41 5.86 -2.72
N ARG A 143 12.66 6.13 -3.07
CA ARG A 143 13.00 6.90 -4.27
C ARG A 143 13.15 5.93 -5.43
N VAL A 144 12.36 6.12 -6.49
CA VAL A 144 12.39 5.32 -7.70
C VAL A 144 13.12 6.08 -8.81
N LEU A 145 14.15 5.45 -9.36
CA LEU A 145 14.97 5.95 -10.46
C LEU A 145 14.22 5.77 -11.78
N ARG A 146 13.19 6.60 -11.99
CA ARG A 146 12.23 6.46 -13.10
C ARG A 146 12.90 6.54 -14.48
N PRO A 147 13.81 7.49 -14.78
CA PRO A 147 14.45 7.56 -16.10
C PRO A 147 15.30 6.33 -16.42
N GLU A 148 16.04 5.81 -15.45
CA GLU A 148 16.87 4.61 -15.57
C GLU A 148 16.00 3.38 -15.80
N LEU A 149 14.88 3.28 -15.08
CA LEU A 149 13.88 2.23 -15.26
C LEU A 149 13.23 2.31 -16.65
N GLN A 150 12.92 3.51 -17.13
CA GLN A 150 12.41 3.73 -18.49
C GLN A 150 13.43 3.26 -19.54
N GLN A 151 14.71 3.65 -19.37
CA GLN A 151 15.78 3.25 -20.27
C GLN A 151 15.97 1.73 -20.30
N LYS A 152 15.91 1.06 -19.14
CA LYS A 152 15.98 -0.40 -19.06
C LYS A 152 14.88 -1.07 -19.87
N LEU A 153 13.63 -0.62 -19.70
CA LEU A 153 12.50 -1.20 -20.42
C LEU A 153 12.56 -0.95 -21.93
N ILE A 154 13.19 0.15 -22.37
CA ILE A 154 13.48 0.39 -23.79
C ILE A 154 14.54 -0.61 -24.29
N GLN A 155 15.63 -0.81 -23.54
CA GLN A 155 16.69 -1.77 -23.88
C GLN A 155 16.16 -3.21 -23.97
N ASP A 156 15.24 -3.57 -23.09
CA ASP A 156 14.61 -4.90 -23.07
C ASP A 156 13.49 -5.06 -24.10
N GLY A 157 13.18 -4.02 -24.89
CA GLY A 157 12.15 -4.06 -25.93
C GLY A 157 10.71 -4.05 -25.41
N ILE A 158 10.49 -3.68 -24.14
CA ILE A 158 9.16 -3.54 -23.53
C ILE A 158 8.54 -2.18 -23.88
N LEU A 159 9.35 -1.11 -23.85
CA LEU A 159 8.95 0.24 -24.23
C LEU A 159 9.56 0.64 -25.57
N LYS A 160 8.88 1.53 -26.28
CA LYS A 160 9.42 2.21 -27.45
C LYS A 160 10.07 3.54 -27.03
N PRO A 161 11.16 3.98 -27.69
CA PRO A 161 11.78 5.28 -27.45
C PRO A 161 10.82 6.46 -27.66
#